data_AF-A0A392NR78-F1
#
_entry.id   AF-A0A392NR78-F1
#
_cell.length_a   1.000
_cell.length_b   1.000
_cell.length_c   1.000
_cell.angle_alpha   90.00
_cell.angle_beta   90.00
_cell.angle_gamma   90.00
#
_symmetry.space_group_name_H-M   'P 1'
#
loop_
_entity.id
_entity.type
_entity.pdbx_description
1 polymer ?
#
loop_
_entity_poly.entity_id
_entity_poly.type
_entity_poly.pdbx_seq_one_letter_code
_entity_poly.pdbx_strand_id
1 'polypeptide(L)' 'QIVQAEGPSGPNREYLFILENALLQIGSKDKHVIDLANEVRRIISEEN' A
#
# COMPACT_ATOMS: atom_id res chain seq x y z
N GLN A 1 6.72 5.46 -7.80
CA GLN A 1 5.45 6.13 -8.19
C GLN A 1 4.42 6.09 -7.07
N ILE A 2 4.01 4.91 -6.57
CA ILE A 2 2.94 4.77 -5.55
C ILE A 2 3.14 5.65 -4.31
N VAL A 3 4.36 5.72 -3.78
CA VAL A 3 4.68 6.49 -2.56
C VAL A 3 4.28 7.97 -2.67
N GLN A 4 4.54 8.59 -3.82
CA GLN A 4 4.39 10.04 -4.05
C GLN A 4 3.19 10.39 -4.94
N ALA A 5 2.55 9.42 -5.57
CA ALA A 5 1.44 9.65 -6.49
C ALA A 5 0.13 9.95 -5.74
N GLU A 6 -0.61 10.94 -6.24
CA GLU A 6 -1.91 11.37 -5.71
C GLU A 6 -2.87 11.67 -6.86
N GLY A 7 -4.13 11.31 -6.68
CA GLY A 7 -5.22 11.65 -7.60
C GLY A 7 -6.39 12.33 -6.89
N PRO A 8 -7.51 12.59 -7.58
CA PRO A 8 -8.68 13.24 -6.99
C PRO A 8 -9.28 12.51 -5.77
N SER A 9 -8.96 11.23 -5.61
CA SER A 9 -9.40 10.38 -4.50
C SER A 9 -8.34 10.22 -3.40
N GLY A 10 -7.23 10.97 -3.45
CA GLY A 10 -6.17 10.95 -2.45
C GLY A 10 -4.90 10.18 -2.85
N PRO A 11 -3.99 9.95 -1.89
CA PRO A 11 -2.69 9.33 -2.14
C PRO A 11 -2.81 7.86 -2.57
N ASN A 12 -2.06 7.45 -3.59
CA ASN A 12 -2.08 6.08 -4.09
C ASN A 12 -1.61 5.05 -3.05
N ARG A 13 -0.70 5.45 -2.14
CA ARG A 13 -0.29 4.60 -1.01
C ARG A 13 -1.44 4.26 -0.06
N GLU A 14 -2.41 5.16 0.13
CA GLU A 14 -3.57 4.90 0.98
C GLU A 14 -4.48 3.84 0.36
N TYR A 15 -4.72 3.94 -0.94
CA TYR A 15 -5.44 2.90 -1.70
C TYR A 15 -4.79 1.53 -1.54
N LEU A 16 -3.46 1.44 -1.69
CA LEU A 16 -2.72 0.19 -1.54
C LEU A 16 -2.91 -0.44 -0.14
N PHE A 17 -2.85 0.37 0.92
CA PHE A 17 -3.03 -0.13 2.29
C PHE A 17 -4.47 -0.55 2.58
N ILE A 18 -5.46 0.17 2.04
CA ILE A 18 -6.87 -0.24 2.14
C ILE A 18 -7.08 -1.58 1.44
N LEU A 19 -6.49 -1.77 0.25
CA LEU A 19 -6.58 -3.02 -0.51
C LEU A 19 -5.96 -4.19 0.25
N GLU A 20 -4.74 -4.03 0.78
CA GLU A 20 -4.07 -5.06 1.60
C GLU A 20 -4.93 -5.44 2.81
N ASN A 21 -5.46 -4.46 3.54
CA ASN A 21 -6.30 -4.70 4.71
C ASN A 21 -7.59 -5.44 4.35
N ALA A 22 -8.28 -5.05 3.27
CA ALA A 22 -9.51 -5.70 2.83
C ALA A 22 -9.25 -7.17 2.43
N LEU A 23 -8.14 -7.44 1.72
CA LEU A 23 -7.74 -8.80 1.35
C LEU A 23 -7.46 -9.66 2.59
N LEU A 24 -6.74 -9.12 3.57
CA LEU A 24 -6.47 -9.82 4.84
C LEU A 24 -7.76 -10.12 5.62
N GLN A 25 -8.71 -9.19 5.65
CA GLN A 25 -9.99 -9.37 6.34
C GLN A 25 -10.83 -10.50 5.75
N ILE A 26 -10.76 -10.72 4.43
CA ILE A 26 -11.45 -11.83 3.76
C ILE A 26 -10.63 -13.13 3.73
N GLY A 27 -9.47 -13.16 4.41
CA GLY A 27 -8.58 -14.33 4.45
C GLY A 27 -7.73 -14.54 3.19
N SER A 28 -7.72 -13.57 2.27
CA SER A 28 -6.89 -13.60 1.07
C SER A 28 -5.52 -13.01 1.34
N LYS A 29 -4.48 -13.86 1.30
CA LYS A 29 -3.09 -13.44 1.46
C LYS A 29 -2.42 -13.28 0.10
N ASP A 30 -2.75 -12.20 -0.60
CA ASP A 30 -2.09 -11.87 -1.86
C ASP A 30 -0.65 -11.42 -1.60
N LYS A 31 0.31 -12.29 -1.94
CA LYS A 31 1.73 -12.02 -1.71
C LYS A 31 2.21 -10.75 -2.42
N HIS A 32 1.73 -10.48 -3.62
CA HIS A 32 2.19 -9.32 -4.39
C HIS A 32 1.71 -8.02 -3.77
N VAL A 33 0.46 -7.96 -3.31
CA VAL A 33 -0.06 -6.79 -2.60
C VAL A 33 0.68 -6.57 -1.28
N ILE A 34 0.93 -7.64 -0.51
CA ILE A 34 1.66 -7.57 0.76
C ILE A 34 3.10 -7.09 0.55
N ASP A 35 3.83 -7.67 -0.40
CA ASP A 35 5.20 -7.27 -0.72
C ASP A 35 5.26 -5.79 -1.14
N LEU A 36 4.30 -5.35 -1.96
CA LEU A 36 4.23 -3.98 -2.44
C LEU A 36 3.92 -2.99 -1.30
N ALA A 37 2.99 -3.34 -0.40
CA ALA A 37 2.67 -2.53 0.77
C ALA A 37 3.87 -2.41 1.73
N ASN A 38 4.62 -3.49 1.93
CA ASN A 38 5.83 -3.49 2.74
C ASN A 38 6.93 -2.62 2.13
N GLU A 39 7.12 -2.67 0.82
CA GLU A 39 8.10 -1.84 0.14
C GLU A 39 7.75 -0.34 0.23
N VAL A 40 6.47 0.01 0.10
CA VAL A 40 5.99 1.38 0.31
C VAL A 40 6.24 1.84 1.75
N ARG A 41 6.00 0.98 2.76
CA ARG A 41 6.32 1.30 4.16
C ARG A 41 7.82 1.53 4.37
N ARG A 42 8.67 0.69 3.78
CA ARG A 42 10.13 0.80 3.86
C ARG A 42 10.62 2.14 3.33
N ILE A 43 10.18 2.53 2.12
CA ILE A 43 10.57 3.80 1.50
C ILE A 43 10.13 4.99 2.38
N ILE A 44 8.89 4.99 2.89
CA ILE A 44 8.40 6.05 3.77
C ILE A 44 9.25 6.15 5.04
N SER A 45 9.67 5.02 5.62
CA SER A 45 10.52 5.03 6.81
C SER A 45 11.95 5.52 6.57
N GLU A 46 12.45 5.42 5.34
CA GLU A 46 13.80 5.88 4.95
C GLU A 46 13.83 7.34 4.48
N GLU A 47 12.67 7.91 4.12
CA GLU A 47 12.53 9.32 3.75
C GLU A 47 12.34 10.27 4.97
N ASN A 48 12.21 9.73 6.19
CA ASN A 48 12.09 10.48 7.45
C ASN A 48 13.42 10.53 8.23
#